data_AF-A0A9D1PQ04-F1
#
_entry.id   AF-A0A9D1PQ04-F1
#
_cell.length_a   1.000
_cell.length_b   1.000
_cell.length_c   1.000
_cell.angle_alpha   90.00
_cell.angle_beta   90.00
_cell.angle_gamma   90.00
#
_symmetry.space_group_name_H-M   'P 1'
#
loop_
_entity.id
_entity.type
_entity.pdbx_description
1 polymer ?
#
loop_
_entity_poly.entity_id
_entity_poly.type
_entity_poly.pdbx_seq_one_letter_code
_entity_poly.pdbx_strand_id
1 'polypeptide(L)'
;MEINLLQKIIGCVLALFLVLGTVPVGLFYFAEPVIAEGSVVKIPPADETFVCSEAENRNRSHLDDETLVVGSYWNTYFKFDLSVLSNTARSDISQAKLRLPVVWSGLGSSRMDDCSFNVSWIDNNSWNDGMTWSSKPMGDEQYLCTASGALSNNILEIDLSEFIRSLAGYDGRVITIKLSPSLSNNAPIMLGSQNSDDPTYRPYLKILIGEAYDTDRAALNKSYLDTAAYVSAAEPDTPAAELLPKNNGWLVADSGSVTYLKFRLDLNNIVGAVEDARIFLRPKTKSSNTKLNIYLLDNSSWNAAELTYNNRPEGEAALIRSYDGIEVMSGFNVDVTDIIYNAVNRQDTYVTFMIDGTETDAASTDSFELYSSGELAPSLAISSTDDENVVALREAVQNLKGANDSFDNITSDLPGSYVAGNGRRVTIRWSLNRNFSLSSLLGLRKSPVTNSGEINQPLFFEDERTVEVRAELSCGGETLTRHIVITIRPEFGVSDRLAPLNDALE
;
A
#
# COMPACT_ATOMS: atom_id res chain seq x y z
N MET A 1 -60.88 6.55 -3.56
CA MET A 1 -59.66 6.46 -4.38
C MET A 1 -59.87 5.28 -5.32
N GLU A 2 -60.07 5.56 -6.60
CA GLU A 2 -60.43 4.56 -7.61
C GLU A 2 -59.22 3.65 -7.89
N ILE A 3 -59.42 2.34 -7.67
CA ILE A 3 -58.46 1.33 -8.09
C ILE A 3 -58.43 1.34 -9.63
N ASN A 4 -57.25 1.62 -10.19
CA ASN A 4 -57.02 1.71 -11.63
C ASN A 4 -57.47 0.41 -12.32
N LEU A 5 -58.12 0.53 -13.48
CA LEU A 5 -58.65 -0.60 -14.27
C LEU A 5 -57.61 -1.71 -14.47
N LEU A 6 -56.33 -1.32 -14.63
CA LEU A 6 -55.21 -2.23 -14.79
C LEU A 6 -54.97 -3.12 -13.55
N GLN A 7 -55.12 -2.58 -12.33
CA GLN A 7 -54.96 -3.33 -11.09
C GLN A 7 -56.10 -4.34 -10.87
N LYS A 8 -57.33 -4.02 -11.30
CA LYS A 8 -58.46 -4.96 -11.26
C LYS A 8 -58.26 -6.12 -12.24
N ILE A 9 -57.70 -5.83 -13.42
CA ILE A 9 -57.38 -6.85 -14.43
C ILE A 9 -56.28 -7.78 -13.92
N ILE A 10 -55.19 -7.23 -13.36
CA ILE A 10 -54.09 -8.03 -12.78
C ILE A 10 -54.60 -8.91 -11.62
N GLY A 11 -55.45 -8.37 -10.75
CA GLY A 11 -56.07 -9.13 -9.66
C GLY A 11 -56.96 -10.29 -10.15
N CYS A 12 -57.75 -10.08 -11.21
CA CYS A 12 -58.58 -11.14 -11.78
C CYS A 12 -57.75 -12.24 -12.47
N VAL A 13 -56.66 -11.86 -13.15
CA VAL A 13 -55.75 -12.80 -13.83
C VAL A 13 -54.99 -13.67 -12.82
N LEU A 14 -54.52 -13.09 -11.70
CA LEU A 14 -53.88 -13.83 -10.62
C LEU A 14 -54.83 -14.81 -9.93
N ALA A 15 -56.09 -14.40 -9.71
CA ALA A 15 -57.11 -15.29 -9.14
C ALA A 15 -57.43 -16.47 -10.08
N LEU A 16 -57.44 -16.25 -11.40
CA LEU A 16 -57.61 -17.29 -12.41
C LEU A 16 -56.45 -18.30 -12.41
N PHE A 17 -55.20 -17.85 -12.29
CA PHE A 17 -54.04 -18.74 -12.22
C PHE A 17 -53.98 -19.56 -10.93
N LEU A 18 -54.43 -19.01 -9.79
CA LEU A 18 -54.56 -19.74 -8.52
C LEU A 18 -55.62 -20.83 -8.57
N VAL A 19 -56.76 -20.60 -9.23
CA VAL A 19 -57.82 -21.60 -9.41
C VAL A 19 -57.40 -22.72 -10.36
N LEU A 20 -56.53 -22.43 -11.33
CA LEU A 20 -56.06 -23.40 -12.33
C LEU A 20 -54.83 -24.21 -11.88
N GLY A 21 -54.27 -23.93 -10.69
CA GLY A 21 -53.10 -24.66 -10.17
C GLY A 21 -51.82 -24.49 -11.01
N THR A 22 -51.80 -23.54 -11.93
CA THR A 22 -50.66 -23.24 -12.81
C THR A 22 -50.10 -21.87 -12.45
N VAL A 23 -48.96 -21.83 -11.76
CA VAL A 23 -48.16 -20.61 -11.66
C VAL A 23 -47.27 -20.55 -12.91
N PRO A 24 -47.43 -19.57 -13.81
CA PRO A 24 -46.50 -19.42 -14.92
C PRO A 24 -45.13 -19.05 -14.36
N VAL A 25 -44.14 -19.92 -14.56
CA VAL A 25 -42.76 -19.77 -14.07
C VAL A 25 -42.05 -18.52 -14.63
N GLY A 26 -42.66 -17.79 -15.57
CA GLY A 26 -42.13 -16.55 -16.15
C GLY A 26 -42.70 -15.23 -15.59
N LEU A 27 -43.59 -15.25 -14.59
CA LEU A 27 -44.22 -14.02 -14.04
C LEU A 27 -43.44 -13.41 -12.85
N PHE A 28 -42.40 -14.09 -12.38
CA PHE A 28 -41.37 -13.52 -11.51
C PHE A 28 -40.16 -13.12 -12.37
N TYR A 29 -40.37 -12.27 -13.37
CA TYR A 29 -39.30 -11.36 -13.75
C TYR A 29 -39.15 -10.41 -12.56
N PHE A 30 -38.25 -10.76 -11.64
CA PHE A 30 -37.66 -9.78 -10.76
C PHE A 30 -37.23 -8.64 -11.67
N ALA A 31 -37.73 -7.44 -11.40
CA ALA A 31 -37.10 -6.25 -11.94
C ALA A 31 -35.62 -6.41 -11.64
N GLU A 32 -34.80 -6.56 -12.69
CA GLU A 32 -33.36 -6.38 -12.54
C GLU A 32 -33.21 -5.08 -11.75
N PRO A 33 -32.47 -5.06 -10.63
CA PRO A 33 -32.23 -3.80 -9.96
C PRO A 33 -31.69 -2.88 -11.03
N VAL A 34 -32.33 -1.72 -11.23
CA VAL A 34 -31.84 -0.69 -12.14
C VAL A 34 -30.43 -0.39 -11.65
N ILE A 35 -29.43 -1.00 -12.31
CA ILE A 35 -28.04 -0.65 -12.11
C ILE A 35 -28.01 0.78 -12.62
N ALA A 36 -27.75 1.72 -11.72
CA ALA A 36 -27.45 3.10 -12.07
C ALA A 36 -26.51 3.09 -13.28
N GLU A 37 -26.99 3.55 -14.45
CA GLU A 37 -26.19 3.73 -15.67
C GLU A 37 -25.24 4.92 -15.46
N GLY A 38 -24.31 4.76 -14.53
CA GLY A 38 -23.33 5.76 -14.16
C GLY A 38 -21.92 5.25 -14.36
N SER A 39 -21.03 6.13 -14.79
CA SER A 39 -19.60 5.82 -14.92
C SER A 39 -18.74 6.89 -14.24
N VAL A 40 -17.69 6.45 -13.56
CA VAL A 40 -16.62 7.32 -13.05
C VAL A 40 -15.49 7.35 -14.07
N VAL A 41 -15.15 8.53 -14.58
CA VAL A 41 -14.03 8.74 -15.50
C VAL A 41 -12.93 9.46 -14.75
N LYS A 42 -11.71 8.91 -14.77
CA LYS A 42 -10.50 9.55 -14.23
C LYS A 42 -9.57 9.88 -15.40
N ILE A 43 -9.35 11.16 -15.64
CA ILE A 43 -8.51 11.66 -16.74
C ILE A 43 -7.20 12.15 -16.13
N PRO A 44 -6.08 11.45 -16.32
CA PRO A 44 -4.78 11.99 -15.92
C PRO A 44 -4.42 13.20 -16.79
N PRO A 45 -3.54 14.10 -16.32
CA PRO A 45 -2.96 15.10 -17.19
C PRO A 45 -2.31 14.44 -18.42
N ALA A 46 -2.42 15.08 -19.58
CA ALA A 46 -1.67 14.74 -20.77
C ALA A 46 -0.26 15.36 -20.73
N ASP A 47 -0.16 16.54 -20.12
CA ASP A 47 1.08 17.24 -19.79
C ASP A 47 0.85 18.00 -18.47
N GLU A 48 1.91 18.17 -17.69
CA GLU A 48 1.92 19.02 -16.51
C GLU A 48 3.30 19.63 -16.30
N THR A 49 3.35 20.81 -15.68
CA THR A 49 4.60 21.50 -15.36
C THR A 49 4.34 22.66 -14.41
N PHE A 50 5.40 23.24 -13.86
CA PHE A 50 5.33 24.49 -13.13
C PHE A 50 6.51 25.42 -13.46
N VAL A 51 6.27 26.72 -13.29
CA VAL A 51 7.24 27.78 -13.62
C VAL A 51 7.34 28.81 -12.51
N CYS A 52 8.53 29.39 -12.34
CA CYS A 52 8.83 30.39 -11.31
C CYS A 52 8.99 31.79 -11.91
N SER A 53 8.30 32.79 -11.36
CA SER A 53 8.47 34.18 -11.79
C SER A 53 9.87 34.74 -11.53
N GLU A 54 10.59 34.23 -10.53
CA GLU A 54 11.94 34.69 -10.19
C GLU A 54 13.04 34.05 -11.05
N ALA A 55 12.70 33.04 -11.87
CA ALA A 55 13.65 32.30 -12.68
C ALA A 55 13.26 32.27 -14.16
N GLU A 56 13.12 33.46 -14.77
CA GLU A 56 12.51 33.69 -16.08
C GLU A 56 12.86 32.67 -17.18
N ASN A 57 14.15 32.33 -17.32
CA ASN A 57 14.66 31.48 -18.40
C ASN A 57 15.05 30.07 -17.96
N ARG A 58 14.80 29.68 -16.70
CA ARG A 58 15.07 28.32 -16.23
C ARG A 58 13.79 27.51 -16.26
N ASN A 59 13.85 26.37 -16.93
CA ASN A 59 12.84 25.36 -16.72
C ASN A 59 13.01 24.81 -15.29
N ARG A 60 11.93 24.85 -14.52
CA ARG A 60 11.84 24.31 -13.17
C ARG A 60 10.71 23.29 -13.11
N SER A 61 10.37 22.65 -14.23
CA SER A 61 9.22 21.76 -14.41
C SER A 61 9.09 20.70 -13.33
N HIS A 62 10.21 20.34 -12.68
CA HIS A 62 10.33 19.38 -11.61
C HIS A 62 11.37 19.90 -10.59
N LEU A 63 11.00 20.05 -9.30
CA LEU A 63 11.98 20.23 -8.21
C LEU A 63 12.67 18.88 -7.97
N ASP A 64 11.84 17.84 -8.00
CA ASP A 64 12.11 16.43 -8.28
C ASP A 64 11.04 15.97 -9.29
N ASP A 65 11.26 14.80 -9.89
CA ASP A 65 10.37 14.27 -10.94
C ASP A 65 8.97 13.92 -10.40
N GLU A 66 8.77 13.86 -9.08
CA GLU A 66 7.53 13.41 -8.44
C GLU A 66 6.61 14.53 -7.97
N THR A 67 7.06 15.79 -7.99
CA THR A 67 6.31 16.91 -7.41
C THR A 67 6.14 18.12 -8.33
N LEU A 68 5.03 18.82 -8.10
CA LEU A 68 4.68 20.11 -8.69
C LEU A 68 4.55 21.16 -7.59
N VAL A 69 4.75 22.44 -7.92
CA VAL A 69 4.66 23.53 -6.94
C VAL A 69 3.71 24.63 -7.40
N VAL A 70 2.84 25.07 -6.48
CA VAL A 70 1.97 26.25 -6.63
C VAL A 70 2.15 27.17 -5.42
N GLY A 71 2.01 28.48 -5.63
CA GLY A 71 2.02 29.48 -4.56
C GLY A 71 3.30 30.31 -4.56
N SER A 72 3.29 31.43 -3.82
CA SER A 72 4.32 32.47 -3.80
C SER A 72 4.66 33.00 -5.20
N TYR A 73 5.65 32.40 -5.87
CA TYR A 73 6.15 32.78 -7.19
C TYR A 73 5.90 31.71 -8.26
N TRP A 74 5.21 30.64 -7.90
CA TRP A 74 5.07 29.43 -8.68
C TRP A 74 3.66 29.29 -9.27
N ASN A 75 3.61 29.08 -10.58
CA ASN A 75 2.39 28.71 -11.30
C ASN A 75 2.50 27.27 -11.79
N THR A 76 1.47 26.46 -11.56
CA THR A 76 1.35 25.10 -12.08
C THR A 76 0.37 25.07 -13.26
N TYR A 77 0.62 24.22 -14.24
CA TYR A 77 -0.24 24.05 -15.42
C TYR A 77 -0.51 22.57 -15.61
N PHE A 78 -1.76 22.24 -15.89
CA PHE A 78 -2.22 20.91 -16.24
C PHE A 78 -2.93 20.97 -17.58
N LYS A 79 -2.60 20.04 -18.48
CA LYS A 79 -3.29 19.84 -19.74
C LYS A 79 -4.13 18.58 -19.63
N PHE A 80 -5.41 18.64 -19.96
CA PHE A 80 -6.28 17.45 -19.97
C PHE A 80 -6.88 17.23 -21.35
N ASP A 81 -6.87 15.98 -21.81
CA ASP A 81 -7.60 15.55 -23.00
C ASP A 81 -8.98 14.98 -22.60
N LEU A 82 -10.01 15.74 -22.90
CA LEU A 82 -11.42 15.45 -22.66
C LEU A 82 -12.07 14.65 -23.80
N SER A 83 -11.30 14.08 -24.74
CA SER A 83 -11.83 13.26 -25.85
C SER A 83 -12.76 12.13 -25.40
N VAL A 84 -12.55 11.60 -24.19
CA VAL A 84 -13.42 10.58 -23.56
C VAL A 84 -14.86 11.06 -23.35
N LEU A 85 -15.09 12.37 -23.27
CA LEU A 85 -16.42 12.98 -23.08
C LEU A 85 -17.12 13.33 -24.40
N SER A 86 -16.53 12.98 -25.55
CA SER A 86 -17.02 13.41 -26.87
C SER A 86 -18.48 13.07 -27.17
N ASN A 87 -19.01 12.00 -26.55
CA ASN A 87 -20.40 11.57 -26.71
C ASN A 87 -21.24 11.77 -25.43
N THR A 88 -20.70 12.44 -24.42
CA THR A 88 -21.39 12.62 -23.13
C THR A 88 -22.27 13.86 -23.19
N ALA A 89 -23.57 13.71 -22.90
CA ALA A 89 -24.44 14.86 -22.83
C ALA A 89 -24.13 15.70 -21.58
N ARG A 90 -24.26 17.02 -21.71
CA ARG A 90 -24.05 17.94 -20.58
C ARG A 90 -24.90 17.59 -19.35
N SER A 91 -26.12 17.10 -19.57
CA SER A 91 -27.06 16.66 -18.52
C SER A 91 -26.52 15.49 -17.70
N ASP A 92 -25.66 14.69 -18.31
CA ASP A 92 -25.21 13.43 -17.72
C ASP A 92 -23.99 13.67 -16.83
N ILE A 93 -23.29 14.79 -16.95
CA ILE A 93 -22.16 15.13 -16.08
C ILE A 93 -22.73 15.61 -14.73
N SER A 94 -22.76 14.73 -13.74
CA SER A 94 -23.27 15.05 -12.39
C SER A 94 -22.23 15.78 -11.55
N GLN A 95 -20.94 15.49 -11.75
CA GLN A 95 -19.84 16.15 -11.04
C GLN A 95 -18.55 16.11 -11.86
N ALA A 96 -17.73 17.15 -11.74
CA ALA A 96 -16.34 17.12 -12.18
C ALA A 96 -15.43 17.79 -11.14
N LYS A 97 -14.39 17.09 -10.70
CA LYS A 97 -13.45 17.57 -9.67
C LYS A 97 -12.02 17.36 -10.14
N LEU A 98 -11.22 18.43 -10.08
CA LEU A 98 -9.76 18.30 -10.17
C LEU A 98 -9.26 17.81 -8.80
N ARG A 99 -8.59 16.65 -8.79
CA ARG A 99 -8.06 16.01 -7.58
C ARG A 99 -6.54 16.15 -7.57
N LEU A 100 -6.04 16.86 -6.58
CA LEU A 100 -4.63 17.21 -6.43
C LEU A 100 -4.09 16.65 -5.12
N PRO A 101 -3.26 15.61 -5.16
CA PRO A 101 -2.57 15.08 -3.99
C PRO A 101 -1.60 16.11 -3.42
N VAL A 102 -1.72 16.41 -2.12
CA VAL A 102 -0.82 17.33 -1.41
C VAL A 102 0.29 16.52 -0.74
N VAL A 103 1.51 16.64 -1.27
CA VAL A 103 2.72 16.01 -0.72
C VAL A 103 3.20 16.80 0.48
N TRP A 104 3.23 18.13 0.36
CA TRP A 104 3.60 19.03 1.45
C TRP A 104 2.70 20.25 1.50
N SER A 105 2.09 20.47 2.66
CA SER A 105 1.37 21.68 2.97
C SER A 105 2.31 22.75 3.52
N GLY A 106 2.30 23.95 2.93
CA GLY A 106 2.94 25.14 3.50
C GLY A 106 2.34 25.63 4.81
N LEU A 107 1.34 24.93 5.35
CA LEU A 107 0.67 25.23 6.61
C LEU A 107 1.57 24.84 7.79
N GLY A 108 1.92 25.82 8.64
CA GLY A 108 2.53 25.56 9.95
C GLY A 108 4.02 25.89 10.09
N SER A 109 4.62 26.58 9.12
CA SER A 109 5.98 27.12 9.30
C SER A 109 5.97 28.39 10.19
N SER A 110 4.84 29.09 10.22
CA SER A 110 4.47 30.06 11.25
C SER A 110 2.94 30.21 11.26
N ARG A 111 2.33 30.75 12.33
CA ARG A 111 0.87 30.74 12.56
C ARG A 111 -0.01 31.55 11.56
N MET A 112 0.48 31.95 10.39
CA MET A 112 -0.24 32.80 9.42
C MET A 112 0.08 32.49 7.94
N ASP A 113 0.37 31.22 7.63
CA ASP A 113 0.68 30.83 6.26
C ASP A 113 -0.63 30.58 5.47
N ASP A 114 -0.99 31.48 4.56
CA ASP A 114 -2.07 31.31 3.59
C ASP A 114 -1.53 30.59 2.36
N CYS A 115 -2.07 29.38 2.14
CA CYS A 115 -1.72 28.52 1.02
C CYS A 115 -2.77 28.58 -0.10
N SER A 116 -3.63 29.59 -0.15
CA SER A 116 -4.67 29.69 -1.17
C SER A 116 -4.12 30.00 -2.56
N PHE A 117 -4.77 29.50 -3.61
CA PHE A 117 -4.35 29.74 -4.99
C PHE A 117 -5.56 29.85 -5.91
N ASN A 118 -5.41 30.62 -6.99
CA ASN A 118 -6.41 30.78 -8.03
C ASN A 118 -6.31 29.65 -9.04
N VAL A 119 -7.49 29.19 -9.47
CA VAL A 119 -7.67 28.19 -10.53
C VAL A 119 -8.28 28.92 -11.71
N SER A 120 -7.59 28.84 -12.85
CA SER A 120 -8.01 29.49 -14.09
C SER A 120 -7.96 28.51 -15.25
N TRP A 121 -8.79 28.73 -16.26
CA TRP A 121 -8.65 28.11 -17.57
C TRP A 121 -7.89 29.03 -18.53
N ILE A 122 -7.10 28.45 -19.43
CA ILE A 122 -6.39 29.14 -20.51
C ILE A 122 -6.75 28.47 -21.84
N ASP A 123 -7.06 29.29 -22.85
CA ASP A 123 -7.41 28.84 -24.20
C ASP A 123 -6.22 28.33 -25.04
N ASN A 124 -5.01 28.73 -24.67
CA ASN A 124 -3.76 28.30 -25.30
C ASN A 124 -3.24 26.96 -24.74
N ASN A 125 -3.37 25.91 -25.55
CA ASN A 125 -2.89 24.54 -25.25
C ASN A 125 -1.54 24.17 -25.90
N SER A 126 -0.83 25.13 -26.52
CA SER A 126 0.37 24.86 -27.34
C SER A 126 1.68 24.71 -26.55
N TRP A 127 1.61 24.66 -25.22
CA TRP A 127 2.77 24.50 -24.32
C TRP A 127 3.17 23.02 -24.13
N ASN A 128 4.35 22.76 -23.56
CA ASN A 128 4.84 21.43 -23.16
C ASN A 128 5.53 21.51 -21.78
N ASP A 129 5.86 20.36 -21.22
CA ASP A 129 6.57 20.22 -19.94
C ASP A 129 7.92 20.98 -19.86
N GLY A 130 8.55 21.24 -21.01
CA GLY A 130 9.77 22.02 -21.20
C GLY A 130 9.67 23.54 -20.96
N MET A 131 8.50 24.04 -20.60
CA MET A 131 8.17 25.46 -20.52
C MET A 131 8.95 26.24 -19.43
N THR A 132 9.28 27.49 -19.72
CA THR A 132 9.84 28.46 -18.74
C THR A 132 8.84 29.55 -18.43
N TRP A 133 9.13 30.38 -17.42
CA TRP A 133 8.27 31.52 -17.11
C TRP A 133 8.13 32.51 -18.28
N SER A 134 9.21 32.71 -19.05
CA SER A 134 9.19 33.56 -20.26
C SER A 134 8.36 32.96 -21.39
N SER A 135 8.25 31.62 -21.47
CA SER A 135 7.54 30.92 -22.53
C SER A 135 6.17 30.36 -22.11
N LYS A 136 5.65 30.79 -20.95
CA LYS A 136 4.33 30.36 -20.46
C LYS A 136 3.22 30.66 -21.47
N PRO A 137 2.14 29.84 -21.54
CA PRO A 137 1.06 30.07 -22.49
C PRO A 137 0.49 31.48 -22.30
N MET A 138 0.47 32.23 -23.39
CA MET A 138 -0.22 33.52 -23.49
C MET A 138 -1.56 33.27 -24.17
N GLY A 139 -2.65 33.75 -23.58
CA GLY A 139 -4.01 33.49 -24.04
C GLY A 139 -5.05 34.16 -23.16
N ASP A 140 -6.32 34.00 -23.52
CA ASP A 140 -7.42 34.45 -22.69
C ASP A 140 -7.50 33.56 -21.43
N GLU A 141 -7.46 34.21 -20.26
CA GLU A 141 -7.52 33.54 -18.97
C GLU A 141 -8.88 33.77 -18.32
N GLN A 142 -9.59 32.68 -18.04
CA GLN A 142 -10.84 32.73 -17.30
C GLN A 142 -10.61 32.23 -15.86
N TYR A 143 -10.83 33.10 -14.88
CA TYR A 143 -10.88 32.71 -13.48
C TYR A 143 -12.06 31.77 -13.21
N LEU A 144 -11.81 30.66 -12.53
CA LEU A 144 -12.82 29.66 -12.17
C LEU A 144 -13.15 29.74 -10.67
N CYS A 145 -12.14 29.65 -9.81
CA CYS A 145 -12.30 29.72 -8.35
C CYS A 145 -10.98 29.98 -7.64
N THR A 146 -11.03 30.19 -6.32
CA THR A 146 -9.87 30.17 -5.43
C THR A 146 -9.98 28.95 -4.53
N ALA A 147 -8.95 28.11 -4.52
CA ALA A 147 -8.84 26.95 -3.66
C ALA A 147 -7.98 27.30 -2.44
N SER A 148 -8.31 26.72 -1.28
CA SER A 148 -7.45 26.75 -0.10
C SER A 148 -6.61 25.48 -0.06
N GLY A 149 -5.34 25.57 0.36
CA GLY A 149 -4.50 24.39 0.54
C GLY A 149 -5.09 23.36 1.52
N ALA A 150 -4.68 22.10 1.38
CA ALA A 150 -5.00 21.02 2.30
C ALA A 150 -3.75 20.64 3.13
N LEU A 151 -3.95 19.84 4.19
CA LEU A 151 -2.85 19.22 4.93
C LEU A 151 -2.12 18.20 4.05
N SER A 152 -0.83 17.97 4.31
CA SER A 152 -0.06 16.90 3.66
C SER A 152 -0.77 15.54 3.77
N ASN A 153 -0.55 14.67 2.77
CA ASN A 153 -1.19 13.36 2.63
C ASN A 153 -2.72 13.40 2.54
N ASN A 154 -3.26 14.51 2.01
CA ASN A 154 -4.65 14.60 1.61
C ASN A 154 -4.77 15.02 0.15
N ILE A 155 -5.93 14.71 -0.42
CA ILE A 155 -6.37 15.18 -1.72
C ILE A 155 -7.07 16.52 -1.53
N LEU A 156 -6.61 17.52 -2.26
CA LEU A 156 -7.37 18.73 -2.51
C LEU A 156 -8.32 18.49 -3.68
N GLU A 157 -9.62 18.63 -3.43
CA GLU A 157 -10.66 18.54 -4.46
C GLU A 157 -11.15 19.94 -4.85
N ILE A 158 -11.09 20.24 -6.14
CA ILE A 158 -11.55 21.52 -6.71
C ILE A 158 -12.72 21.22 -7.63
N ASP A 159 -13.90 21.74 -7.30
CA ASP A 159 -15.11 21.55 -8.11
C ASP A 159 -15.04 22.38 -9.40
N LEU A 160 -15.01 21.68 -10.53
CA LEU A 160 -15.02 22.24 -11.88
C LEU A 160 -16.27 21.83 -12.66
N SER A 161 -17.31 21.36 -11.97
CA SER A 161 -18.50 20.75 -12.60
C SER A 161 -19.17 21.68 -13.60
N GLU A 162 -19.37 22.95 -13.25
CA GLU A 162 -20.00 23.94 -14.14
C GLU A 162 -19.15 24.22 -15.38
N PHE A 163 -17.84 24.32 -15.20
CA PHE A 163 -16.89 24.55 -16.27
C PHE A 163 -16.80 23.34 -17.22
N ILE A 164 -16.63 22.13 -16.71
CA ILE A 164 -16.57 20.93 -17.54
C ILE A 164 -17.90 20.70 -18.30
N ARG A 165 -19.05 21.01 -17.67
CA ARG A 165 -20.34 20.99 -18.36
C ARG A 165 -20.45 22.01 -19.49
N SER A 166 -19.81 23.18 -19.37
CA SER A 166 -19.84 24.18 -20.45
C SER A 166 -19.01 23.76 -21.67
N LEU A 167 -18.05 22.85 -21.47
CA LEU A 167 -17.22 22.27 -22.50
C LEU A 167 -17.80 21.01 -23.16
N ALA A 168 -18.87 20.42 -22.59
CA ALA A 168 -19.52 19.26 -23.19
C ALA A 168 -20.08 19.61 -24.58
N GLY A 169 -19.58 18.94 -25.62
CA GLY A 169 -19.90 19.22 -27.03
C GLY A 169 -19.04 20.32 -27.68
N TYR A 170 -18.01 20.83 -26.99
CA TYR A 170 -16.99 21.70 -27.57
C TYR A 170 -15.97 20.88 -28.38
N ASP A 171 -15.63 21.31 -29.60
CA ASP A 171 -14.65 20.63 -30.46
C ASP A 171 -13.22 20.69 -29.91
N GLY A 172 -12.93 21.63 -29.00
CA GLY A 172 -11.67 21.71 -28.27
C GLY A 172 -11.59 20.64 -27.20
N ARG A 173 -11.00 19.51 -27.57
CA ARG A 173 -10.88 18.34 -26.68
C ARG A 173 -9.79 18.50 -25.62
N VAL A 174 -8.90 19.48 -25.78
CA VAL A 174 -7.81 19.72 -24.84
C VAL A 174 -8.07 21.02 -24.07
N ILE A 175 -7.88 20.98 -22.76
CA ILE A 175 -7.96 22.15 -21.89
C ILE A 175 -6.68 22.33 -21.10
N THR A 176 -6.36 23.59 -20.79
CA THR A 176 -5.29 23.95 -19.86
C THR A 176 -5.90 24.56 -18.60
N ILE A 177 -5.61 23.96 -17.45
CA ILE A 177 -5.90 24.50 -16.13
C ILE A 177 -4.62 25.07 -15.55
N LYS A 178 -4.64 26.34 -15.14
CA LYS A 178 -3.56 27.03 -14.47
C LYS A 178 -3.90 27.19 -12.99
N LEU A 179 -2.93 26.87 -12.15
CA LEU A 179 -2.91 27.22 -10.74
C LEU A 179 -1.91 28.36 -10.54
N SER A 180 -2.32 29.41 -9.84
CA SER A 180 -1.45 30.58 -9.57
C SER A 180 -1.68 31.12 -8.17
N PRO A 181 -0.67 31.73 -7.52
CA PRO A 181 -0.82 32.26 -6.18
C PRO A 181 -2.01 33.22 -6.09
N SER A 182 -2.79 33.10 -5.02
CA SER A 182 -3.76 34.13 -4.67
C SER A 182 -3.02 35.38 -4.19
N LEU A 183 -3.71 36.52 -4.10
CA LEU A 183 -3.11 37.77 -3.60
C LEU A 183 -2.62 37.66 -2.15
N SER A 184 -3.21 36.77 -1.37
CA SER A 184 -2.86 36.55 0.03
C SER A 184 -1.92 35.36 0.24
N ASN A 185 -1.62 34.58 -0.82
CA ASN A 185 -0.72 33.44 -0.73
C ASN A 185 0.69 33.87 -0.33
N ASN A 186 1.17 33.35 0.80
CA ASN A 186 2.51 33.59 1.30
C ASN A 186 3.31 32.30 1.53
N ALA A 187 2.71 31.13 1.23
CA ALA A 187 3.35 29.83 1.36
C ALA A 187 3.06 28.92 0.16
N PRO A 188 4.09 28.27 -0.40
CA PRO A 188 3.90 27.32 -1.49
C PRO A 188 3.27 26.01 -0.98
N ILE A 189 2.65 25.28 -1.90
CA ILE A 189 2.18 23.91 -1.72
C ILE A 189 2.91 23.03 -2.70
N MET A 190 3.35 21.85 -2.25
CA MET A 190 3.85 20.79 -3.14
C MET A 190 2.72 19.80 -3.41
N LEU A 191 2.43 19.61 -4.68
CA LEU A 191 1.46 18.65 -5.19
C LEU A 191 2.18 17.46 -5.79
N GLY A 192 1.53 16.29 -5.82
CA GLY A 192 2.05 15.14 -6.54
C GLY A 192 1.99 15.35 -8.05
N SER A 193 2.97 14.79 -8.75
CA SER A 193 3.06 14.73 -10.21
C SER A 193 2.43 13.44 -10.74
N GLN A 194 2.03 13.44 -12.01
CA GLN A 194 1.72 12.24 -12.78
C GLN A 194 2.88 11.22 -12.81
N ASN A 195 4.11 11.69 -12.66
CA ASN A 195 5.31 10.86 -12.59
C ASN A 195 5.61 10.35 -11.18
N SER A 196 4.77 10.62 -10.18
CA SER A 196 4.98 10.08 -8.84
C SER A 196 5.00 8.55 -8.88
N ASP A 197 6.00 7.95 -8.23
CA ASP A 197 6.15 6.50 -8.16
C ASP A 197 4.93 5.85 -7.50
N ASP A 198 4.35 6.53 -6.51
CA ASP A 198 3.09 6.14 -5.88
C ASP A 198 1.88 6.61 -6.70
N PRO A 199 1.12 5.68 -7.30
CA PRO A 199 -0.01 6.05 -8.16
C PRO A 199 -1.11 6.82 -7.42
N THR A 200 -1.18 6.73 -6.10
CA THR A 200 -2.17 7.48 -5.30
C THR A 200 -1.86 8.97 -5.19
N TYR A 201 -0.61 9.37 -5.45
CA TYR A 201 -0.18 10.76 -5.49
C TYR A 201 -0.24 11.38 -6.88
N ARG A 202 -0.73 10.66 -7.90
CA ARG A 202 -0.91 11.20 -9.24
C ARG A 202 -2.18 12.05 -9.33
N PRO A 203 -2.12 13.28 -9.86
CA PRO A 203 -3.27 14.14 -10.04
C PRO A 203 -4.17 13.63 -11.18
N TYR A 204 -5.47 13.94 -11.11
CA TYR A 204 -6.41 13.63 -12.19
C TYR A 204 -7.67 14.50 -12.12
N LEU A 205 -8.33 14.64 -13.27
CA LEU A 205 -9.68 15.17 -13.36
C LEU A 205 -10.67 14.01 -13.24
N LYS A 206 -11.46 14.01 -12.16
CA LYS A 206 -12.52 13.02 -11.91
C LYS A 206 -13.85 13.55 -12.42
N ILE A 207 -14.57 12.74 -13.19
CA ILE A 207 -15.87 13.10 -13.75
C ILE A 207 -16.85 11.98 -13.44
N LEU A 208 -17.96 12.32 -12.78
CA LEU A 208 -19.09 11.43 -12.58
C LEU A 208 -20.10 11.68 -13.70
N ILE A 209 -20.46 10.59 -14.39
CA ILE A 209 -21.44 10.59 -15.48
C ILE A 209 -22.63 9.76 -15.04
N GLY A 210 -23.84 10.21 -15.37
CA GLY A 210 -25.11 9.60 -15.00
C GLY A 210 -25.28 9.54 -13.47
N GLU A 211 -25.75 8.39 -13.01
CA GLU A 211 -26.07 8.09 -11.62
C GLU A 211 -24.84 7.60 -10.81
N ALA A 212 -23.62 7.84 -11.30
CA ALA A 212 -22.39 7.46 -10.60
C ALA A 212 -22.23 8.26 -9.29
N TYR A 213 -21.69 7.59 -8.26
CA TYR A 213 -21.38 8.20 -6.98
C TYR A 213 -19.87 8.21 -6.72
N ASP A 214 -19.42 9.19 -5.94
CA ASP A 214 -18.03 9.35 -5.56
C ASP A 214 -17.64 8.36 -4.45
N THR A 215 -16.70 7.47 -4.74
CA THR A 215 -16.15 6.52 -3.76
C THR A 215 -14.75 6.89 -3.27
N ASP A 216 -14.10 7.88 -3.89
CA ASP A 216 -12.70 8.18 -3.63
C ASP A 216 -12.55 9.00 -2.35
N ARG A 217 -11.79 8.50 -1.39
CA ARG A 217 -11.52 9.18 -0.11
C ARG A 217 -10.55 10.35 -0.28
N ALA A 218 -10.60 11.32 0.64
CA ALA A 218 -9.69 12.46 0.63
C ALA A 218 -8.34 12.18 1.32
N ALA A 219 -8.29 11.26 2.29
CA ALA A 219 -7.04 10.92 2.98
C ALA A 219 -6.24 9.89 2.17
N LEU A 220 -4.93 10.08 2.07
CA LEU A 220 -4.00 9.19 1.34
C LEU A 220 -3.24 8.22 2.25
N ASN A 221 -3.44 8.28 3.57
CA ASN A 221 -2.79 7.36 4.47
C ASN A 221 -3.19 5.91 4.11
N LYS A 222 -2.17 5.05 3.99
CA LYS A 222 -2.33 3.62 3.66
C LYS A 222 -2.54 2.74 4.87
N SER A 223 -2.25 3.27 6.04
CA SER A 223 -2.22 2.53 7.29
C SER A 223 -2.47 3.47 8.46
N TYR A 224 -3.08 2.91 9.51
CA TYR A 224 -3.35 3.59 10.76
C TYR A 224 -3.04 2.65 11.91
N LEU A 225 -2.41 3.16 12.96
CA LEU A 225 -2.38 2.45 14.24
C LEU A 225 -3.81 2.45 14.79
N ASP A 226 -4.48 1.31 14.66
CA ASP A 226 -5.90 1.16 15.04
C ASP A 226 -6.03 0.94 16.54
N THR A 227 -5.21 0.04 17.08
CA THR A 227 -5.18 -0.27 18.50
C THR A 227 -3.75 -0.58 18.92
N ALA A 228 -3.33 -0.07 20.08
CA ALA A 228 -2.11 -0.50 20.75
C ALA A 228 -2.40 -0.79 22.22
N ALA A 229 -1.78 -1.84 22.75
CA ALA A 229 -1.98 -2.30 24.12
C ALA A 229 -0.68 -2.92 24.64
N TYR A 230 -0.51 -2.94 25.95
CA TYR A 230 0.49 -3.79 26.57
C TYR A 230 -0.14 -4.55 27.75
N VAL A 231 0.43 -5.71 28.04
CA VAL A 231 0.03 -6.58 29.15
C VAL A 231 1.26 -6.87 30.01
N SER A 232 1.05 -7.16 31.29
CA SER A 232 2.14 -7.42 32.24
C SER A 232 1.86 -8.65 33.09
N ALA A 233 2.86 -9.53 33.20
CA ALA A 233 2.82 -10.71 34.07
C ALA A 233 2.72 -10.33 35.56
N ALA A 234 3.16 -9.13 35.93
CA ALA A 234 3.06 -8.62 37.30
C ALA A 234 1.60 -8.29 37.70
N GLU A 235 0.75 -7.98 36.72
CA GLU A 235 -0.66 -7.66 36.89
C GLU A 235 -1.51 -8.47 35.88
N PRO A 236 -1.55 -9.80 36.02
CA PRO A 236 -1.90 -10.67 34.91
C PRO A 236 -3.38 -10.63 34.49
N ASP A 237 -4.25 -10.16 35.39
CA ASP A 237 -5.69 -9.99 35.17
C ASP A 237 -6.09 -8.52 34.96
N THR A 238 -5.14 -7.57 35.04
CA THR A 238 -5.44 -6.15 34.81
C THR A 238 -5.60 -5.90 33.31
N PRO A 239 -6.72 -5.32 32.84
CA PRO A 239 -6.89 -4.98 31.44
C PRO A 239 -5.87 -3.95 30.95
N ALA A 240 -5.45 -4.06 29.69
CA ALA A 240 -4.48 -3.17 29.07
C ALA A 240 -4.98 -1.72 29.02
N ALA A 241 -6.30 -1.52 28.86
CA ALA A 241 -6.94 -0.21 28.95
C ALA A 241 -6.81 0.45 30.35
N GLU A 242 -6.56 -0.32 31.41
CA GLU A 242 -6.27 0.19 32.75
C GLU A 242 -4.77 0.33 32.99
N LEU A 243 -3.95 -0.60 32.51
CA LEU A 243 -2.48 -0.54 32.60
C LEU A 243 -1.94 0.72 31.90
N LEU A 244 -2.48 1.06 30.73
CA LEU A 244 -1.98 2.15 29.93
C LEU A 244 -2.08 3.53 30.64
N PRO A 245 -3.22 3.95 31.21
CA PRO A 245 -3.29 5.14 32.06
C PRO A 245 -2.43 5.05 33.33
N LYS A 246 -2.31 3.88 33.97
CA LYS A 246 -1.43 3.68 35.14
C LYS A 246 0.03 3.98 34.78
N ASN A 247 0.44 3.69 33.54
CA ASN A 247 1.78 3.99 33.04
C ASN A 247 1.85 5.24 32.15
N ASN A 248 1.08 6.28 32.48
CA ASN A 248 1.12 7.59 31.81
C ASN A 248 0.89 7.55 30.28
N GLY A 249 0.20 6.53 29.78
CA GLY A 249 -0.06 6.36 28.35
C GLY A 249 1.09 5.70 27.57
N TRP A 250 2.04 5.03 28.25
CA TRP A 250 3.16 4.37 27.59
C TRP A 250 2.95 2.86 27.47
N LEU A 251 3.20 2.33 26.28
CA LEU A 251 3.29 0.90 26.02
C LEU A 251 4.63 0.39 26.54
N VAL A 252 4.68 -0.87 27.00
CA VAL A 252 5.85 -1.44 27.68
C VAL A 252 6.20 -2.82 27.13
N ALA A 253 7.49 -3.05 26.90
CA ALA A 253 8.07 -4.38 26.70
C ALA A 253 9.33 -4.54 27.57
N ASP A 254 9.31 -5.52 28.47
CA ASP A 254 10.41 -5.84 29.40
C ASP A 254 10.26 -7.28 29.93
N SER A 255 11.04 -7.67 30.94
CA SER A 255 11.14 -9.06 31.45
C SER A 255 9.81 -9.70 31.88
N GLY A 256 8.73 -8.94 32.00
CA GLY A 256 7.38 -9.46 32.25
C GLY A 256 6.29 -8.86 31.37
N SER A 257 6.61 -7.98 30.42
CA SER A 257 5.62 -7.19 29.68
C SER A 257 5.73 -7.38 28.17
N VAL A 258 4.58 -7.40 27.51
CA VAL A 258 4.46 -7.59 26.05
C VAL A 258 3.55 -6.50 25.48
N THR A 259 3.98 -5.88 24.38
CA THR A 259 3.22 -4.87 23.64
C THR A 259 2.63 -5.45 22.37
N TYR A 260 1.39 -5.09 22.04
CA TYR A 260 0.68 -5.46 20.83
C TYR A 260 0.30 -4.21 20.03
N LEU A 261 0.57 -4.26 18.73
CA LEU A 261 0.28 -3.18 17.78
C LEU A 261 -0.60 -3.75 16.66
N LYS A 262 -1.82 -3.21 16.52
CA LYS A 262 -2.73 -3.56 15.42
C LYS A 262 -2.83 -2.39 14.46
N PHE A 263 -2.40 -2.61 13.22
CA PHE A 263 -2.51 -1.63 12.15
C PHE A 263 -3.69 -1.99 11.25
N ARG A 264 -4.55 -1.00 10.97
CA ARG A 264 -5.57 -1.09 9.92
C ARG A 264 -4.96 -0.63 8.61
N LEU A 265 -5.07 -1.45 7.56
CA LEU A 265 -4.70 -1.08 6.20
C LEU A 265 -5.88 -0.40 5.50
N ASP A 266 -5.62 0.67 4.76
CA ASP A 266 -6.58 1.24 3.81
C ASP A 266 -6.24 0.75 2.41
N LEU A 267 -6.77 -0.43 2.06
CA LEU A 267 -6.45 -1.12 0.81
C LEU A 267 -6.77 -0.29 -0.44
N ASN A 268 -7.71 0.68 -0.34
CA ASN A 268 -8.03 1.57 -1.47
C ASN A 268 -6.90 2.55 -1.79
N ASN A 269 -6.03 2.84 -0.81
CA ASN A 269 -4.89 3.73 -0.94
C ASN A 269 -3.59 2.97 -1.25
N ILE A 270 -3.63 1.64 -1.34
CA ILE A 270 -2.47 0.82 -1.71
C ILE A 270 -2.68 0.37 -3.15
N VAL A 271 -2.24 1.19 -4.10
CA VAL A 271 -2.41 0.95 -5.54
C VAL A 271 -1.12 0.40 -6.12
N GLY A 272 -1.22 -0.67 -6.91
CA GLY A 272 -0.06 -1.38 -7.46
C GLY A 272 0.52 -2.40 -6.47
N ALA A 273 1.85 -2.53 -6.45
CA ALA A 273 2.58 -3.39 -5.52
C ALA A 273 3.10 -2.59 -4.32
N VAL A 274 3.13 -3.21 -3.14
CA VAL A 274 3.87 -2.67 -1.98
C VAL A 274 5.37 -2.75 -2.29
N GLU A 275 6.03 -1.60 -2.26
CA GLU A 275 7.45 -1.47 -2.59
C GLU A 275 8.33 -1.50 -1.35
N ASP A 276 7.99 -0.74 -0.30
CA ASP A 276 8.66 -0.75 1.00
C ASP A 276 7.57 -0.60 2.08
N ALA A 277 7.69 -1.35 3.16
CA ALA A 277 6.85 -1.13 4.33
C ALA A 277 7.66 -1.26 5.61
N ARG A 278 7.54 -0.26 6.48
CA ARG A 278 8.33 -0.16 7.71
C ARG A 278 7.48 0.24 8.90
N ILE A 279 7.67 -0.47 10.00
CA ILE A 279 7.18 -0.03 11.31
C ILE A 279 8.22 0.92 11.89
N PHE A 280 7.83 2.14 12.19
CA PHE A 280 8.65 3.11 12.91
C PHE A 280 8.33 3.04 14.40
N LEU A 281 9.35 2.76 15.19
CA LEU A 281 9.27 2.68 16.65
C LEU A 281 10.18 3.74 17.26
N ARG A 282 9.61 4.61 18.09
CA ARG A 282 10.34 5.69 18.76
C ARG A 282 10.31 5.49 20.27
N PRO A 283 11.39 4.95 20.85
CA PRO A 283 11.44 4.69 22.28
C PRO A 283 11.41 6.01 23.07
N LYS A 284 10.68 6.01 24.17
CA LYS A 284 10.60 7.15 25.09
C LYS A 284 11.92 7.40 25.82
N THR A 285 12.66 6.33 26.09
CA THR A 285 13.86 6.26 26.93
C THR A 285 14.87 5.27 26.34
N LYS A 286 16.14 5.39 26.73
CA LYS A 286 17.16 4.39 26.40
C LYS A 286 16.83 3.08 27.14
N SER A 287 17.01 1.95 26.48
CA SER A 287 16.74 0.63 27.07
C SER A 287 17.86 -0.33 26.65
N SER A 288 19.02 -0.27 27.31
CA SER A 288 20.26 -0.88 26.78
C SER A 288 20.35 -2.38 27.06
N ASN A 289 19.61 -2.85 28.07
CA ASN A 289 19.66 -4.22 28.54
C ASN A 289 18.36 -4.99 28.27
N THR A 290 17.39 -4.41 27.56
CA THR A 290 16.19 -5.14 27.13
C THR A 290 16.50 -6.02 25.94
N LYS A 291 15.96 -7.24 25.96
CA LYS A 291 15.93 -8.11 24.80
C LYS A 291 14.55 -8.04 24.19
N LEU A 292 14.46 -7.55 22.96
CA LEU A 292 13.19 -7.31 22.27
C LEU A 292 13.07 -8.25 21.07
N ASN A 293 12.01 -9.04 21.05
CA ASN A 293 11.65 -9.88 19.92
C ASN A 293 10.37 -9.34 19.30
N ILE A 294 10.40 -9.03 18.00
CA ILE A 294 9.25 -8.50 17.27
C ILE A 294 8.71 -9.60 16.37
N TYR A 295 7.41 -9.89 16.52
CA TYR A 295 6.71 -10.97 15.81
C TYR A 295 5.55 -10.42 14.98
N LEU A 296 5.26 -11.10 13.87
CA LEU A 296 3.95 -11.06 13.22
C LEU A 296 3.05 -12.05 13.95
N LEU A 297 1.85 -11.61 14.33
CA LEU A 297 0.87 -12.45 15.02
C LEU A 297 -0.32 -12.74 14.10
N ASP A 298 -0.61 -14.01 13.85
CA ASP A 298 -1.77 -14.45 13.05
C ASP A 298 -3.07 -14.44 13.87
N ASN A 299 -3.29 -13.36 14.63
CA ASN A 299 -4.52 -13.10 15.37
C ASN A 299 -4.72 -11.59 15.51
N SER A 300 -5.75 -11.08 14.85
CA SER A 300 -6.15 -9.66 14.91
C SER A 300 -7.51 -9.43 15.59
N SER A 301 -8.11 -10.45 16.21
CA SER A 301 -9.45 -10.35 16.80
C SER A 301 -9.47 -9.72 18.20
N TRP A 302 -8.31 -9.39 18.76
CA TRP A 302 -8.19 -8.82 20.09
C TRP A 302 -8.58 -7.33 20.13
N ASN A 303 -8.99 -6.89 21.31
CA ASN A 303 -9.31 -5.51 21.64
C ASN A 303 -8.58 -5.09 22.92
N ALA A 304 -8.14 -3.83 23.02
CA ALA A 304 -7.37 -3.37 24.17
C ALA A 304 -8.19 -3.25 25.48
N ALA A 305 -9.52 -3.18 25.39
CA ALA A 305 -10.39 -3.00 26.55
C ALA A 305 -10.44 -4.24 27.45
N GLU A 306 -10.33 -5.43 26.84
CA GLU A 306 -10.45 -6.71 27.54
C GLU A 306 -9.12 -7.47 27.60
N LEU A 307 -8.08 -6.99 26.91
CA LEU A 307 -6.78 -7.66 26.85
C LEU A 307 -6.08 -7.63 28.22
N THR A 308 -5.75 -8.78 28.76
CA THR A 308 -4.96 -9.01 29.98
C THR A 308 -3.78 -9.92 29.64
N TYR A 309 -2.85 -10.10 30.57
CA TYR A 309 -1.76 -11.06 30.35
C TYR A 309 -2.29 -12.48 30.18
N ASN A 310 -3.31 -12.87 30.97
CA ASN A 310 -3.86 -14.22 30.98
C ASN A 310 -4.74 -14.56 29.78
N ASN A 311 -5.29 -13.57 29.06
CA ASN A 311 -6.10 -13.78 27.85
C ASN A 311 -5.47 -13.19 26.57
N ARG A 312 -4.15 -12.94 26.62
CA ARG A 312 -3.37 -12.42 25.50
C ARG A 312 -3.62 -13.22 24.21
N PRO A 313 -3.51 -12.61 23.03
CA PRO A 313 -4.00 -13.22 21.81
C PRO A 313 -3.15 -14.44 21.48
N GLU A 314 -3.79 -15.59 21.39
CA GLU A 314 -3.15 -16.86 20.99
C GLU A 314 -3.13 -16.96 19.46
N GLY A 315 -2.07 -17.55 18.90
CA GLY A 315 -1.91 -17.74 17.45
C GLY A 315 -0.48 -18.09 17.06
N GLU A 316 -0.26 -18.40 15.79
CA GLU A 316 1.10 -18.53 15.26
C GLU A 316 1.80 -17.16 15.29
N ALA A 317 3.00 -17.13 15.86
CA ALA A 317 3.85 -15.96 15.94
C ALA A 317 5.14 -16.20 15.15
N ALA A 318 5.35 -15.43 14.09
CA ALA A 318 6.54 -15.52 13.27
C ALA A 318 7.54 -14.42 13.66
N LEU A 319 8.73 -14.81 14.10
CA LEU A 319 9.78 -13.85 14.47
C LEU A 319 10.21 -13.04 13.24
N ILE A 320 10.13 -11.72 13.35
CA ILE A 320 10.57 -10.78 12.31
C ILE A 320 12.01 -10.35 12.59
N ARG A 321 12.27 -9.94 13.83
CA ARG A 321 13.58 -9.40 14.24
C ARG A 321 13.75 -9.42 15.75
N SER A 322 14.99 -9.59 16.19
CA SER A 322 15.42 -9.46 17.58
C SER A 322 16.40 -8.30 17.75
N TYR A 323 16.36 -7.65 18.90
CA TYR A 323 17.26 -6.58 19.31
C TYR A 323 17.77 -6.84 20.73
N ASP A 324 19.08 -6.71 20.92
CA ASP A 324 19.72 -6.72 22.24
C ASP A 324 20.04 -5.27 22.63
N GLY A 325 19.07 -4.63 23.27
CA GLY A 325 19.15 -3.24 23.69
C GLY A 325 18.87 -2.22 22.58
N ILE A 326 18.34 -1.07 22.99
CA ILE A 326 18.09 0.10 22.16
C ILE A 326 18.85 1.29 22.75
N GLU A 327 19.96 1.63 22.10
CA GLU A 327 20.91 2.62 22.61
C GLU A 327 20.57 4.08 22.24
N VAL A 328 19.69 4.29 21.27
CA VAL A 328 19.44 5.61 20.68
C VAL A 328 17.96 5.97 20.78
N MET A 329 17.67 7.16 21.31
CA MET A 329 16.31 7.71 21.39
C MET A 329 15.75 8.19 20.04
N SER A 330 16.55 8.13 18.96
CA SER A 330 16.16 8.61 17.63
C SER A 330 15.10 7.74 16.94
N GLY A 331 14.73 6.61 17.54
CA GLY A 331 13.87 5.61 16.93
C GLY A 331 14.60 4.71 15.95
N PHE A 332 13.96 3.59 15.63
CA PHE A 332 14.41 2.63 14.64
C PHE A 332 13.23 2.18 13.77
N ASN A 333 13.53 1.52 12.66
CA ASN A 333 12.52 0.94 11.80
C ASN A 333 12.71 -0.57 11.66
N VAL A 334 11.60 -1.26 11.46
CA VAL A 334 11.52 -2.70 11.19
C VAL A 334 10.95 -2.88 9.80
N ASP A 335 11.71 -3.48 8.91
CA ASP A 335 11.25 -3.85 7.56
C ASP A 335 10.21 -4.97 7.66
N VAL A 336 9.02 -4.68 7.17
CA VAL A 336 7.87 -5.59 7.12
C VAL A 336 7.27 -5.64 5.70
N THR A 337 8.05 -5.27 4.69
CA THR A 337 7.61 -5.12 3.30
C THR A 337 6.87 -6.36 2.79
N ASP A 338 7.48 -7.54 2.92
CA ASP A 338 6.87 -8.78 2.42
C ASP A 338 5.64 -9.21 3.22
N ILE A 339 5.57 -8.85 4.51
CA ILE A 339 4.41 -9.11 5.37
C ILE A 339 3.22 -8.29 4.89
N ILE A 340 3.44 -6.98 4.65
CA ILE A 340 2.39 -6.08 4.19
C ILE A 340 1.99 -6.40 2.76
N TYR A 341 2.93 -6.70 1.87
CA TYR A 341 2.63 -7.18 0.52
C TYR A 341 1.68 -8.40 0.54
N ASN A 342 1.97 -9.37 1.40
CA ASN A 342 1.14 -10.58 1.55
C ASN A 342 -0.22 -10.31 2.19
N ALA A 343 -0.31 -9.38 3.15
CA ALA A 343 -1.58 -8.96 3.72
C ALA A 343 -2.47 -8.29 2.66
N VAL A 344 -1.91 -7.38 1.86
CA VAL A 344 -2.62 -6.68 0.78
C VAL A 344 -3.11 -7.68 -0.29
N ASN A 345 -2.28 -8.62 -0.71
CA ASN A 345 -2.68 -9.64 -1.70
C ASN A 345 -3.79 -10.57 -1.18
N ARG A 346 -3.82 -10.85 0.12
CA ARG A 346 -4.90 -11.61 0.77
C ARG A 346 -6.15 -10.77 1.09
N GLN A 347 -6.10 -9.45 0.83
CA GLN A 347 -7.14 -8.49 1.19
C GLN A 347 -7.37 -8.40 2.72
N ASP A 348 -6.32 -8.66 3.50
CA ASP A 348 -6.34 -8.52 4.95
C ASP A 348 -6.40 -7.02 5.30
N THR A 349 -7.41 -6.61 6.06
CA THR A 349 -7.56 -5.20 6.47
C THR A 349 -6.80 -4.87 7.75
N TYR A 350 -6.27 -5.88 8.44
CA TYR A 350 -5.55 -5.73 9.71
C TYR A 350 -4.27 -6.57 9.72
N VAL A 351 -3.22 -6.00 10.28
CA VAL A 351 -1.97 -6.71 10.58
C VAL A 351 -1.60 -6.44 12.04
N THR A 352 -1.30 -7.51 12.78
CA THR A 352 -0.94 -7.43 14.19
C THR A 352 0.52 -7.79 14.40
N PHE A 353 1.22 -6.96 15.17
CA PHE A 353 2.59 -7.19 15.61
C PHE A 353 2.64 -7.29 17.13
N MET A 354 3.52 -8.16 17.60
CA MET A 354 3.84 -8.33 19.03
C MET A 354 5.29 -7.93 19.26
N ILE A 355 5.54 -7.09 20.27
CA ILE A 355 6.86 -6.74 20.77
C ILE A 355 6.98 -7.38 22.15
N ASP A 356 7.77 -8.44 22.20
CA ASP A 356 7.98 -9.26 23.38
C ASP A 356 9.32 -8.92 24.04
N GLY A 357 9.26 -8.44 25.28
CA GLY A 357 10.43 -8.14 26.10
C GLY A 357 10.77 -9.23 27.10
N THR A 358 10.00 -10.32 27.18
CA THR A 358 10.04 -11.27 28.30
C THR A 358 11.34 -12.07 28.41
N GLU A 359 12.16 -12.09 27.35
CA GLU A 359 13.51 -12.65 27.39
C GLU A 359 14.57 -11.69 27.95
N THR A 360 14.18 -10.47 28.34
CA THR A 360 15.03 -9.56 29.10
C THR A 360 15.40 -10.20 30.43
N ASP A 361 16.66 -10.03 30.87
CA ASP A 361 17.11 -10.54 32.17
C ASP A 361 16.17 -10.05 33.28
N ALA A 362 15.66 -10.97 34.10
CA ALA A 362 14.77 -10.65 35.22
C ALA A 362 15.41 -9.71 36.26
N ALA A 363 16.74 -9.61 36.30
CA ALA A 363 17.46 -8.65 37.14
C ALA A 363 17.56 -7.24 36.51
N SER A 364 17.28 -7.10 35.22
CA SER A 364 17.30 -5.81 34.52
C SER A 364 16.15 -4.92 34.99
N THR A 365 16.45 -3.65 35.21
CA THR A 365 15.44 -2.60 35.45
C THR A 365 15.16 -1.78 34.20
N ASP A 366 15.80 -2.10 33.07
CA ASP A 366 15.55 -1.43 31.81
C ASP A 366 14.20 -1.87 31.25
N SER A 367 13.44 -0.92 30.72
CA SER A 367 12.15 -1.16 30.09
C SER A 367 12.10 -0.46 28.75
N PHE A 368 11.50 -1.10 27.74
CA PHE A 368 11.31 -0.50 26.44
C PHE A 368 9.92 0.13 26.38
N GLU A 369 9.89 1.46 26.33
CA GLU A 369 8.65 2.23 26.43
C GLU A 369 8.34 2.97 25.12
N LEU A 370 7.09 2.90 24.67
CA LEU A 370 6.61 3.58 23.47
C LEU A 370 5.39 4.46 23.78
N TYR A 371 5.22 5.51 22.99
CA TYR A 371 3.98 6.29 23.00
C TYR A 371 2.83 5.45 22.45
N SER A 372 1.66 5.43 23.10
CA SER A 372 0.49 4.71 22.58
C SER A 372 -0.34 5.49 21.56
N SER A 373 -0.18 6.82 21.52
CA SER A 373 -0.93 7.73 20.66
C SER A 373 -0.14 9.01 20.34
N GLY A 374 -0.62 9.77 19.34
CA GLY A 374 0.02 10.99 18.86
C GLY A 374 1.12 10.73 17.82
N GLU A 375 1.84 11.79 17.42
CA GLU A 375 2.83 11.76 16.33
C GLU A 375 4.05 10.87 16.61
N LEU A 376 4.30 10.55 17.87
CA LEU A 376 5.41 9.70 18.31
C LEU A 376 4.99 8.23 18.54
N ALA A 377 3.71 7.91 18.38
CA ALA A 377 3.24 6.53 18.47
C ALA A 377 3.83 5.68 17.33
N PRO A 378 3.87 4.34 17.51
CA PRO A 378 4.20 3.43 16.43
C PRO A 378 3.39 3.72 15.18
N SER A 379 4.07 3.80 14.04
CA SER A 379 3.43 3.98 12.75
C SER A 379 3.94 2.94 11.76
N LEU A 380 3.06 2.49 10.89
CA LEU A 380 3.41 1.67 9.74
C LEU A 380 3.41 2.61 8.54
N ALA A 381 4.55 2.80 7.87
CA ALA A 381 4.60 3.48 6.58
C ALA A 381 4.63 2.45 5.46
N ILE A 382 3.94 2.73 4.37
CA ILE A 382 3.83 1.85 3.20
C ILE A 382 4.08 2.72 1.96
N SER A 383 5.08 2.38 1.15
CA SER A 383 5.19 2.87 -0.23
C SER A 383 4.61 1.83 -1.17
N SER A 384 4.03 2.31 -2.27
CA SER A 384 3.48 1.46 -3.31
C SER A 384 3.87 2.03 -4.66
N THR A 385 3.97 1.16 -5.66
CA THR A 385 4.31 1.54 -7.02
C THR A 385 3.54 0.68 -8.02
N ASP A 386 3.23 1.23 -9.18
CA ASP A 386 2.73 0.48 -10.33
C ASP A 386 3.80 0.28 -11.42
N ASP A 387 5.09 0.54 -11.13
CA ASP A 387 6.17 0.17 -12.05
C ASP A 387 6.09 -1.33 -12.38
N GLU A 388 5.93 -1.63 -13.66
CA GLU A 388 5.67 -2.99 -14.12
C GLU A 388 6.80 -3.96 -13.76
N ASN A 389 8.05 -3.48 -13.65
CA ASN A 389 9.19 -4.32 -13.28
C ASN A 389 9.20 -4.60 -11.78
N VAL A 390 8.96 -3.59 -10.94
CA VAL A 390 8.86 -3.77 -9.48
C VAL A 390 7.68 -4.66 -9.12
N VAL A 391 6.53 -4.46 -9.75
CA VAL A 391 5.34 -5.33 -9.58
C VAL A 391 5.70 -6.78 -9.92
N ALA A 392 6.37 -7.01 -11.05
CA ALA A 392 6.79 -8.35 -11.45
C ALA A 392 7.82 -8.97 -10.49
N LEU A 393 8.77 -8.17 -9.98
CA LEU A 393 9.75 -8.61 -8.99
C LEU A 393 9.09 -9.03 -7.68
N ARG A 394 8.12 -8.25 -7.18
CA ARG A 394 7.40 -8.55 -5.94
C ARG A 394 6.54 -9.80 -6.07
N GLU A 395 5.87 -9.97 -7.21
CA GLU A 395 5.13 -11.19 -7.53
C GLU A 395 6.07 -12.40 -7.61
N ALA A 396 7.22 -12.25 -8.27
CA ALA A 396 8.22 -13.31 -8.38
C ALA A 396 8.77 -13.71 -7.01
N VAL A 397 9.02 -12.75 -6.09
CA VAL A 397 9.49 -13.07 -4.73
C VAL A 397 8.53 -13.98 -3.97
N GLN A 398 7.22 -13.75 -4.06
CA GLN A 398 6.24 -14.62 -3.41
C GLN A 398 6.20 -16.02 -4.05
N ASN A 399 6.43 -16.08 -5.35
CA ASN A 399 6.43 -17.33 -6.13
C ASN A 399 7.85 -17.90 -6.33
N LEU A 400 8.84 -17.47 -5.54
CA LEU A 400 10.20 -18.06 -5.55
C LEU A 400 10.19 -19.51 -5.06
N LYS A 401 9.12 -19.93 -4.40
CA LYS A 401 8.78 -21.34 -4.21
C LYS A 401 8.45 -21.90 -5.58
N GLY A 402 9.33 -22.75 -6.14
CA GLY A 402 9.04 -23.49 -7.38
C GLY A 402 7.82 -24.42 -7.19
N ALA A 403 7.63 -25.40 -8.08
CA ALA A 403 6.60 -26.44 -7.95
C ALA A 403 6.75 -27.35 -6.70
N ASN A 404 7.58 -26.96 -5.73
CA ASN A 404 7.73 -27.58 -4.42
C ASN A 404 6.92 -26.77 -3.40
N ASP A 405 5.89 -27.40 -2.83
CA ASP A 405 4.96 -26.77 -1.89
C ASP A 405 5.62 -26.32 -0.56
N SER A 406 6.87 -26.74 -0.29
CA SER A 406 7.69 -26.23 0.82
C SER A 406 9.20 -26.26 0.51
N PHE A 407 9.94 -25.26 1.01
CA PHE A 407 11.41 -25.23 1.00
C PHE A 407 12.05 -26.28 1.94
N ASP A 408 11.24 -26.94 2.77
CA ASP A 408 11.69 -28.01 3.64
C ASP A 408 12.07 -29.28 2.86
N ASN A 409 11.62 -29.42 1.60
CA ASN A 409 11.77 -30.65 0.82
C ASN A 409 12.09 -30.40 -0.66
N ILE A 410 13.28 -29.85 -0.96
CA ILE A 410 13.64 -29.58 -2.34
C ILE A 410 14.25 -30.81 -3.00
N THR A 411 13.55 -31.32 -4.02
CA THR A 411 13.96 -32.50 -4.81
C THR A 411 14.20 -32.17 -6.29
N SER A 412 13.99 -30.92 -6.68
CA SER A 412 14.14 -30.42 -8.06
C SER A 412 14.87 -29.08 -8.10
N ASP A 413 15.40 -28.71 -9.26
CA ASP A 413 16.07 -27.42 -9.46
C ASP A 413 15.18 -26.23 -9.11
N LEU A 414 15.83 -25.15 -8.65
CA LEU A 414 15.21 -23.86 -8.37
C LEU A 414 14.94 -23.11 -9.68
N PRO A 415 13.91 -22.26 -9.75
CA PRO A 415 13.58 -21.53 -10.97
C PRO A 415 14.70 -20.54 -11.33
N GLY A 416 15.13 -20.57 -12.60
CA GLY A 416 16.05 -19.56 -13.16
C GLY A 416 15.33 -18.32 -13.74
N SER A 417 14.01 -18.38 -13.88
CA SER A 417 13.19 -17.23 -14.31
C SER A 417 11.74 -17.39 -13.88
N TYR A 418 11.03 -16.27 -13.80
CA TYR A 418 9.59 -16.20 -13.53
C TYR A 418 8.93 -15.28 -14.57
N VAL A 419 7.71 -15.60 -15.00
CA VAL A 419 6.91 -14.73 -15.87
C VAL A 419 5.71 -14.27 -15.06
N ALA A 420 5.67 -12.98 -14.76
CA ALA A 420 4.63 -12.37 -13.94
C ALA A 420 3.30 -12.27 -14.70
N GLY A 421 2.21 -12.06 -13.96
CA GLY A 421 0.87 -11.91 -14.53
C GLY A 421 0.76 -10.76 -15.54
N ASN A 422 1.59 -9.72 -15.39
CA ASN A 422 1.70 -8.60 -16.33
C ASN A 422 2.55 -8.91 -17.59
N GLY A 423 3.06 -10.14 -17.73
CA GLY A 423 3.85 -10.60 -18.88
C GLY A 423 5.35 -10.27 -18.81
N ARG A 424 5.81 -9.53 -17.80
CA ARG A 424 7.24 -9.24 -17.60
C ARG A 424 7.97 -10.51 -17.16
N ARG A 425 9.20 -10.69 -17.67
CA ARG A 425 10.08 -11.81 -17.33
C ARG A 425 11.11 -11.36 -16.30
N VAL A 426 11.07 -11.99 -15.13
CA VAL A 426 12.05 -11.86 -14.07
C VAL A 426 13.13 -12.92 -14.26
N THR A 427 14.40 -12.51 -14.25
CA THR A 427 15.55 -13.42 -14.21
C THR A 427 15.93 -13.66 -12.77
N ILE A 428 16.23 -14.90 -12.40
CA ILE A 428 16.62 -15.27 -11.03
C ILE A 428 18.02 -15.87 -11.07
N ARG A 429 18.91 -15.32 -10.25
CA ARG A 429 20.26 -15.84 -10.04
C ARG A 429 20.42 -16.29 -8.60
N TRP A 430 20.96 -17.48 -8.42
CA TRP A 430 21.14 -18.08 -7.11
C TRP A 430 22.59 -17.99 -6.65
N SER A 431 22.82 -17.86 -5.36
CA SER A 431 24.14 -17.95 -4.76
C SER A 431 24.06 -18.44 -3.33
N LEU A 432 25.08 -19.16 -2.85
CA LEU A 432 25.17 -19.51 -1.43
C LEU A 432 25.45 -18.26 -0.59
N ASN A 433 24.78 -18.15 0.55
CA ASN A 433 25.17 -17.15 1.53
C ASN A 433 26.53 -17.54 2.15
N ARG A 434 27.50 -16.62 2.13
CA ARG A 434 28.91 -16.87 2.47
C ARG A 434 29.17 -17.15 3.95
N ASN A 435 28.15 -17.03 4.81
CA ASN A 435 28.24 -17.37 6.22
C ASN A 435 28.29 -18.89 6.49
N PHE A 436 27.96 -19.71 5.49
CA PHE A 436 28.35 -21.12 5.44
C PHE A 436 29.62 -21.26 4.59
N SER A 437 30.77 -20.85 5.12
CA SER A 437 32.04 -21.01 4.40
C SER A 437 32.37 -22.50 4.23
N LEU A 438 32.75 -22.89 3.00
CA LEU A 438 33.07 -24.26 2.55
C LEU A 438 34.11 -25.04 3.39
N SER A 439 34.76 -24.42 4.36
CA SER A 439 35.80 -25.05 5.18
C SER A 439 35.26 -25.80 6.42
N SER A 440 34.00 -25.60 6.82
CA SER A 440 33.43 -26.22 8.03
C SER A 440 32.65 -27.53 7.79
N LEU A 441 32.37 -27.88 6.52
CA LEU A 441 31.72 -29.14 6.11
C LEU A 441 32.64 -29.90 5.15
N LEU A 442 33.63 -30.59 5.72
CA LEU A 442 34.61 -31.45 5.06
C LEU A 442 33.98 -32.50 4.12
N GLY A 443 33.70 -32.17 2.85
CA GLY A 443 33.38 -33.20 1.85
C GLY A 443 32.89 -32.79 0.46
N LEU A 444 32.34 -31.60 0.25
CA LEU A 444 31.72 -31.28 -1.05
C LEU A 444 32.72 -30.71 -2.07
N ARG A 445 32.88 -31.40 -3.21
CA ARG A 445 33.67 -30.91 -4.37
C ARG A 445 32.94 -29.85 -5.21
N LYS A 446 31.66 -29.58 -4.95
CA LYS A 446 30.78 -28.66 -5.72
C LYS A 446 29.85 -27.87 -4.79
N SER A 447 29.47 -26.66 -5.21
CA SER A 447 28.43 -25.86 -4.54
C SER A 447 27.09 -26.61 -4.53
N PRO A 448 26.31 -26.65 -3.44
CA PRO A 448 25.01 -27.32 -3.39
C PRO A 448 23.99 -26.70 -4.36
N VAL A 449 24.15 -25.41 -4.69
CA VAL A 449 23.29 -24.69 -5.65
C VAL A 449 24.17 -23.91 -6.63
N THR A 450 23.86 -23.99 -7.92
CA THR A 450 24.53 -23.21 -8.98
C THR A 450 23.80 -21.89 -9.25
N ASN A 451 24.43 -20.97 -9.99
CA ASN A 451 23.81 -19.67 -10.30
C ASN A 451 22.52 -19.77 -11.12
N SER A 452 22.31 -20.86 -11.87
CA SER A 452 21.09 -21.11 -12.64
C SER A 452 19.99 -21.78 -11.83
N GLY A 453 20.23 -22.11 -10.55
CA GLY A 453 19.28 -22.81 -9.69
C GLY A 453 19.41 -24.33 -9.72
N GLU A 454 20.41 -24.89 -10.40
CA GLU A 454 20.66 -26.34 -10.40
C GLU A 454 21.09 -26.79 -9.00
N ILE A 455 20.44 -27.84 -8.49
CA ILE A 455 20.72 -28.38 -7.15
C ILE A 455 21.63 -29.60 -7.28
N ASN A 456 22.80 -29.52 -6.65
CA ASN A 456 23.69 -30.65 -6.46
C ASN A 456 23.27 -31.42 -5.20
N GLN A 457 22.48 -32.48 -5.38
CA GLN A 457 21.99 -33.30 -4.30
C GLN A 457 23.13 -34.09 -3.62
N PRO A 458 23.08 -34.26 -2.28
CA PRO A 458 23.94 -35.21 -1.59
C PRO A 458 23.72 -36.64 -2.13
N LEU A 459 24.77 -37.46 -2.09
CA LEU A 459 24.65 -38.88 -2.41
C LEU A 459 23.70 -39.56 -1.43
N PHE A 460 23.09 -40.67 -1.83
CA PHE A 460 22.07 -41.40 -1.06
C PHE A 460 22.48 -41.89 0.34
N PHE A 461 23.78 -41.86 0.67
CA PHE A 461 24.30 -42.20 1.99
C PHE A 461 24.65 -40.97 2.85
N GLU A 462 24.52 -39.76 2.30
CA GLU A 462 24.74 -38.52 3.03
C GLU A 462 23.43 -38.00 3.64
N ASP A 463 23.53 -37.34 4.79
CA ASP A 463 22.39 -36.69 5.43
C ASP A 463 21.85 -35.52 4.59
N GLU A 464 20.59 -35.16 4.81
CA GLU A 464 20.01 -33.94 4.24
C GLU A 464 20.78 -32.70 4.69
N ARG A 465 20.82 -31.68 3.82
CA ARG A 465 21.58 -30.46 4.09
C ARG A 465 20.68 -29.24 4.05
N THR A 466 20.60 -28.55 5.19
CA THR A 466 20.00 -27.24 5.28
C THR A 466 21.03 -26.17 4.93
N VAL A 467 20.74 -25.34 3.93
CA VAL A 467 21.61 -24.25 3.48
C VAL A 467 20.82 -22.97 3.30
N GLU A 468 21.48 -21.84 3.53
CA GLU A 468 20.91 -20.53 3.19
C GLU A 468 21.38 -20.09 1.81
N VAL A 469 20.43 -19.83 0.92
CA VAL A 469 20.66 -19.35 -0.44
C VAL A 469 20.13 -17.94 -0.60
N ARG A 470 20.85 -17.15 -1.41
CA ARG A 470 20.48 -15.80 -1.83
C ARG A 470 19.99 -15.87 -3.28
N ALA A 471 18.73 -15.50 -3.49
CA ALA A 471 18.14 -15.25 -4.79
C ALA A 471 18.29 -13.76 -5.14
N GLU A 472 18.91 -13.46 -6.28
CA GLU A 472 18.96 -12.13 -6.88
C GLU A 472 18.03 -12.13 -8.10
N LEU A 473 16.93 -11.38 -7.98
CA LEU A 473 15.90 -11.25 -8.99
C LEU A 473 16.15 -9.95 -9.75
N SER A 474 15.98 -9.98 -11.07
CA SER A 474 16.16 -8.81 -11.92
C SER A 474 15.08 -8.73 -12.99
N CYS A 475 14.52 -7.54 -13.18
CA CYS A 475 13.55 -7.24 -14.24
C CYS A 475 13.78 -5.80 -14.71
N GLY A 476 14.06 -5.62 -16.01
CA GLY A 476 14.46 -4.29 -16.51
C GLY A 476 15.75 -3.80 -15.84
N GLY A 477 15.71 -2.59 -15.28
CA GLY A 477 16.79 -2.00 -14.49
C GLY A 477 16.75 -2.34 -12.99
N GLU A 478 15.66 -2.94 -12.52
CA GLU A 478 15.40 -3.16 -11.10
C GLU A 478 15.92 -4.50 -10.61
N THR A 479 16.36 -4.53 -9.34
CA THR A 479 16.86 -5.75 -8.70
C THR A 479 16.34 -5.90 -7.28
N LEU A 480 16.03 -7.14 -6.89
CA LEU A 480 15.57 -7.48 -5.54
C LEU A 480 16.32 -8.72 -5.05
N THR A 481 16.73 -8.71 -3.79
CA THR A 481 17.42 -9.84 -3.17
C THR A 481 16.53 -10.50 -2.12
N ARG A 482 16.45 -11.83 -2.13
CA ARG A 482 15.77 -12.62 -1.10
C ARG A 482 16.70 -13.69 -0.55
N HIS A 483 16.71 -13.85 0.77
CA HIS A 483 17.40 -14.92 1.46
C HIS A 483 16.39 -16.01 1.82
N ILE A 484 16.73 -17.27 1.52
CA ILE A 484 15.86 -18.42 1.71
C ILE A 484 16.69 -19.53 2.33
N VAL A 485 16.16 -20.15 3.38
CA VAL A 485 16.71 -21.39 3.92
C VAL A 485 16.04 -22.55 3.20
N ILE A 486 16.84 -23.45 2.65
CA ILE A 486 16.37 -24.62 1.92
C ILE A 486 16.96 -25.89 2.50
N THR A 487 16.19 -26.98 2.50
CA THR A 487 16.67 -28.31 2.86
C THR A 487 16.76 -29.16 1.59
N ILE A 488 18.00 -29.57 1.26
CA ILE A 488 18.32 -30.40 0.10
C ILE A 488 18.37 -31.86 0.56
N ARG A 489 17.50 -32.68 -0.05
CA ARG A 489 17.46 -34.11 0.22
C ARG A 489 18.44 -34.89 -0.66
N PRO A 490 18.89 -36.10 -0.24
CA PRO A 490 19.70 -36.98 -1.06
C PRO A 490 18.98 -37.46 -2.33
N GLU A 491 19.73 -37.91 -3.35
CA GLU A 491 19.22 -38.33 -4.68
C GLU A 491 18.09 -39.37 -4.68
N PHE A 492 17.86 -40.10 -3.58
CA PHE A 492 16.81 -41.12 -3.48
C PHE A 492 15.93 -40.94 -2.23
N GLY A 493 15.08 -39.91 -2.24
CA GLY A 493 14.08 -39.68 -1.21
C GLY A 493 12.77 -40.47 -1.42
N VAL A 494 12.71 -41.74 -1.01
CA VAL A 494 11.44 -42.39 -0.60
C VAL A 494 11.72 -43.21 0.66
N SER A 495 11.06 -42.85 1.76
CA SER A 495 11.35 -43.32 3.13
C SER A 495 11.12 -44.81 3.42
N ASP A 496 10.64 -45.63 2.46
CA ASP A 496 10.16 -47.00 2.76
C ASP A 496 10.68 -48.12 1.83
N ARG A 497 11.71 -47.87 1.02
CA ARG A 497 12.19 -48.90 0.05
C ARG A 497 13.30 -49.83 0.56
N LEU A 498 13.81 -49.62 1.77
CA LEU A 498 14.75 -50.54 2.42
C LEU A 498 14.07 -51.58 3.31
N ALA A 499 12.77 -51.47 3.59
CA ALA A 499 12.00 -52.50 4.30
C ALA A 499 12.17 -53.91 3.67
N PRO A 500 12.13 -54.08 2.32
CA PRO A 500 12.37 -55.38 1.70
C PRO A 500 13.81 -55.87 1.79
N LEU A 501 14.78 -54.97 2.02
CA LEU A 501 16.20 -55.33 2.16
C LEU A 501 16.56 -55.67 3.61
N ASN A 502 15.93 -55.00 4.58
CA ASN A 502 16.03 -55.33 6.00
C ASN A 502 15.29 -56.64 6.32
N ASP A 503 14.12 -56.88 5.73
CA ASP A 503 13.40 -58.17 5.82
C ASP A 503 14.14 -59.35 5.15
N ALA A 504 15.13 -59.07 4.31
CA ALA A 504 15.99 -60.07 3.68
C ALA A 504 17.32 -60.30 4.43
N LEU A 505 17.62 -59.47 5.44
CA LEU A 505 18.83 -59.53 6.26
C LEU A 505 18.57 -60.01 7.71
N GLU A 506 17.31 -60.08 8.15
CA GLU A 506 16.85 -60.94 9.25
C GLU A 506 16.53 -62.36 8.75
#